data_AF-A0A496RGY8-F1
#
_entry.id   AF-A0A496RGY8-F1
#
_cell.length_a   1.000
_cell.length_b   1.000
_cell.length_c   1.000
_cell.angle_alpha   90.00
_cell.angle_beta   90.00
_cell.angle_gamma   90.00
#
_symmetry.space_group_name_H-M   'P 1'
#
loop_
_entity.id
_entity.type
_entity.pdbx_description
1 polymer ?
#
loop_
_entity_poly.entity_id
_entity_poly.type
_entity_poly.pdbx_seq_one_letter_code
_entity_poly.pdbx_strand_id
1 'polypeptide(L)'
;MSYLYGPVYSRRLGFSLGVDPFSRKVCSFNCVYCQLGPTLKRTIVRRGGINLERVREELENILKNKVKINYITISGSGEPTLLKNLDKLIRLVGKTCKHKYPICVITNSSLLYRKDVRNQLKETNLVIPSLDAPNQEIFQKINRPHSLITLDKVVKGLIEFRKEYKGKIWLEIMLVKGINDKEEFAYQFKKKIYKINPDRVQINTPIRAIPYLRKSLLPSPKVIYQFKKILGRNCQVVNFRKVKVRKVKTFIDKNLVFASLKRRPQSIEELSISLGVELGAIEKCVRSLIKDEKLREVVEENRRYLVIK
;
A
#
# COMPACT_ATOMS: atom_id res chain seq x y z
N MET A 1 13.57 7.03 -11.32
CA MET A 1 12.29 6.66 -11.97
C MET A 1 11.17 7.51 -11.41
N SER A 2 10.33 8.03 -12.29
CA SER A 2 9.24 8.93 -11.97
C SER A 2 8.01 8.17 -11.49
N TYR A 3 7.68 7.04 -12.12
CA TYR A 3 6.46 6.30 -11.83
C TYR A 3 6.75 4.97 -11.13
N LEU A 4 7.84 4.30 -11.47
CA LEU A 4 8.17 3.01 -10.86
C LEU A 4 9.00 3.14 -9.58
N TYR A 5 8.79 2.17 -8.69
CA TYR A 5 9.60 1.99 -7.48
C TYR A 5 9.69 0.51 -7.08
N GLY A 6 10.79 0.14 -6.44
CA GLY A 6 11.07 -1.26 -6.11
C GLY A 6 11.69 -2.05 -7.27
N PRO A 7 11.49 -3.38 -7.35
CA PRO A 7 10.55 -4.17 -6.55
C PRO A 7 10.81 -4.09 -5.05
N VAL A 8 9.74 -3.89 -4.29
CA VAL A 8 9.79 -3.84 -2.83
C VAL A 8 9.46 -5.20 -2.25
N TYR A 9 10.14 -5.58 -1.16
CA TYR A 9 9.72 -6.73 -0.37
C TYR A 9 8.43 -6.38 0.40
N SER A 10 7.32 -6.88 -0.14
CA SER A 10 5.98 -6.74 0.41
C SER A 10 5.67 -7.90 1.34
N ARG A 11 5.25 -7.58 2.56
CA ARG A 11 4.84 -8.54 3.60
C ARG A 11 3.62 -9.39 3.18
N ARG A 12 2.87 -8.94 2.17
CA ARG A 12 1.67 -9.59 1.64
C ARG A 12 1.81 -10.15 0.23
N LEU A 13 2.68 -9.58 -0.61
CA LEU A 13 2.76 -9.90 -2.05
C LEU A 13 4.12 -10.45 -2.50
N GLY A 14 5.09 -10.62 -1.60
CA GLY A 14 6.46 -10.97 -2.00
C GLY A 14 7.17 -9.80 -2.68
N PHE A 15 7.96 -10.04 -3.71
CA PHE A 15 8.62 -8.97 -4.46
C PHE A 15 7.63 -8.25 -5.36
N SER A 16 7.25 -7.03 -5.01
CA SER A 16 6.25 -6.28 -5.76
C SER A 16 6.85 -5.04 -6.41
N LEU A 17 6.74 -4.94 -7.74
CA LEU A 17 7.09 -3.72 -8.46
C LEU A 17 5.95 -2.71 -8.33
N GLY A 18 6.24 -1.53 -7.80
CA GLY A 18 5.24 -0.49 -7.61
C GLY A 18 5.12 0.44 -8.81
N VAL A 19 3.89 0.80 -9.17
CA VAL A 19 3.55 1.83 -10.16
C VAL A 19 2.77 2.94 -9.45
N ASP A 20 3.40 4.09 -9.30
CA ASP A 20 2.84 5.24 -8.61
C ASP A 20 2.32 6.27 -9.61
N PRO A 21 1.00 6.39 -9.82
CA PRO A 21 0.45 7.30 -10.81
C PRO A 21 0.52 8.78 -10.39
N PHE A 22 0.94 9.07 -9.15
CA PHE A 22 0.96 10.43 -8.62
C PHE A 22 2.38 10.88 -8.24
N SER A 23 2.74 12.10 -8.62
CA SER A 23 4.04 12.71 -8.24
C SER A 23 4.07 13.26 -6.81
N ARG A 24 2.89 13.45 -6.21
CA ARG A 24 2.67 13.99 -4.86
C ARG A 24 1.43 13.38 -4.22
N LYS A 25 1.25 13.59 -2.92
CA LYS A 25 0.10 13.07 -2.18
C LYS A 25 -1.24 13.54 -2.73
N VAL A 26 -2.04 12.64 -3.31
CA VAL A 26 -3.43 12.92 -3.74
C VAL A 26 -4.36 11.84 -3.20
N CYS A 27 -5.23 12.18 -2.27
CA CYS A 27 -6.08 11.19 -1.60
C CYS A 27 -7.44 11.77 -1.22
N SER A 28 -8.44 10.91 -1.14
CA SER A 28 -9.77 11.22 -0.61
C SER A 28 -9.81 11.18 0.93
N PHE A 29 -8.81 10.56 1.56
CA PHE A 29 -8.70 10.39 3.02
C PHE A 29 -7.49 11.12 3.60
N ASN A 30 -7.53 11.39 4.90
CA ASN A 30 -6.41 11.86 5.70
C ASN A 30 -6.13 10.88 6.85
N CYS A 31 -5.84 9.61 6.51
CA CYS A 31 -5.68 8.55 7.50
C CYS A 31 -4.57 8.87 8.52
N VAL A 32 -4.85 8.64 9.81
CA VAL A 32 -3.91 8.93 10.91
C VAL A 32 -2.61 8.11 10.84
N TYR A 33 -2.66 6.97 10.15
CA TYR A 33 -1.55 6.03 10.01
C TYR A 33 -0.77 6.18 8.68
N CYS A 34 -1.09 7.19 7.85
CA CYS A 34 -0.55 7.29 6.50
C CYS A 34 0.93 7.70 6.48
N GLN A 35 1.84 6.82 6.09
CA GLN A 35 3.28 7.11 6.08
C GLN A 35 3.72 8.28 5.17
N LEU A 36 2.87 8.72 4.25
CA LEU A 36 3.14 9.81 3.31
C LEU A 36 2.90 11.21 3.87
N GLY A 37 2.54 11.35 5.15
CA GLY A 37 2.19 12.64 5.73
C GLY A 37 0.68 12.89 5.79
N PRO A 38 0.22 14.04 6.30
CA PRO A 38 -1.18 14.45 6.25
C PRO A 38 -1.63 14.77 4.81
N THR A 39 -2.91 14.53 4.52
CA THR A 39 -3.59 15.02 3.31
C THR A 39 -4.23 16.37 3.61
N LEU A 40 -3.59 17.47 3.22
CA LEU A 40 -4.08 18.82 3.49
C LEU A 40 -5.39 19.12 2.74
N LYS A 41 -5.46 18.74 1.45
CA LYS A 41 -6.65 18.90 0.61
C LYS A 41 -7.13 17.54 0.11
N ARG A 42 -8.13 16.99 0.80
CA ARG A 42 -8.83 15.76 0.36
C ARG A 42 -9.61 16.06 -0.91
N THR A 43 -9.69 15.09 -1.83
CA THR A 43 -10.43 15.26 -3.09
C THR A 43 -11.09 13.95 -3.52
N ILE A 44 -12.25 14.07 -4.18
CA ILE A 44 -12.90 12.99 -4.92
C ILE A 44 -12.88 13.21 -6.44
N VAL A 45 -12.29 14.34 -6.87
CA VAL A 45 -12.15 14.69 -8.29
C VAL A 45 -11.09 13.79 -8.91
N ARG A 46 -11.50 13.00 -9.90
CA ARG A 46 -10.62 12.10 -10.63
C ARG A 46 -9.86 12.88 -11.69
N ARG A 47 -8.53 12.89 -11.64
CA ARG A 47 -7.65 13.67 -12.53
C ARG A 47 -6.84 12.76 -13.44
N GLY A 48 -6.50 13.26 -14.63
CA GLY A 48 -5.53 12.62 -15.53
C GLY A 48 -4.11 13.11 -15.26
N GLY A 49 -3.24 13.02 -16.28
CA GLY A 49 -1.90 13.60 -16.24
C GLY A 49 -0.77 12.59 -15.99
N ILE A 50 -1.05 11.29 -16.09
CA ILE A 50 0.01 10.28 -16.15
C ILE A 50 0.56 10.18 -17.58
N ASN A 51 1.88 10.24 -17.73
CA ASN A 51 2.54 9.95 -19.00
C ASN A 51 2.69 8.43 -19.15
N LEU A 52 1.79 7.83 -19.92
CA LEU A 52 1.75 6.38 -20.14
C LEU A 52 2.99 5.88 -20.89
N GLU A 53 3.51 6.62 -21.86
CA GLU A 53 4.73 6.21 -22.58
C GLU A 53 5.93 6.13 -21.65
N ARG A 54 6.09 7.10 -20.75
CA ARG A 54 7.15 7.05 -19.74
C ARG A 54 7.00 5.86 -18.78
N VAL A 55 5.77 5.48 -18.42
CA VAL A 55 5.54 4.26 -17.63
C VAL A 55 5.96 3.01 -18.41
N ARG A 56 5.64 2.95 -19.70
CA ARG A 56 6.04 1.84 -20.59
C ARG A 56 7.56 1.72 -20.66
N GLU A 57 8.27 2.81 -20.91
CA GLU A 57 9.73 2.86 -20.98
C GLU A 57 10.39 2.41 -19.67
N GLU A 58 9.92 2.92 -18.53
CA GLU A 58 10.43 2.51 -17.22
C GLU A 58 10.20 1.01 -16.97
N LEU A 59 9.05 0.47 -17.37
CA LEU A 59 8.73 -0.96 -17.24
C LEU A 59 9.64 -1.81 -18.11
N GLU A 60 9.77 -1.49 -19.40
CA GLU A 60 10.65 -2.20 -20.32
C GLU A 60 12.10 -2.22 -19.81
N ASN A 61 12.59 -1.10 -19.29
CA ASN A 61 13.93 -1.01 -18.74
C ASN A 61 14.13 -1.90 -17.50
N ILE A 62 13.17 -1.91 -16.56
CA ILE A 62 13.25 -2.81 -15.39
C ILE A 62 13.20 -4.28 -15.83
N LEU A 63 12.36 -4.63 -16.80
CA LEU A 63 12.16 -6.02 -17.22
C LEU A 63 13.40 -6.60 -17.91
N LYS A 64 14.22 -5.79 -18.59
CA LYS A 64 15.53 -6.20 -19.15
C LYS A 64 16.46 -6.79 -18.08
N ASN A 65 16.38 -6.29 -16.85
CA ASN A 65 17.28 -6.67 -15.75
C ASN A 65 16.93 -8.01 -15.06
N LYS A 66 16.01 -8.81 -15.62
CA LYS A 66 15.57 -10.12 -15.10
C LYS A 66 15.28 -10.12 -13.59
N VAL A 67 14.62 -9.06 -13.11
CA VAL A 67 14.31 -8.89 -11.69
C VAL A 67 13.18 -9.85 -11.29
N LYS A 68 13.27 -10.42 -10.08
CA LYS A 68 12.20 -11.26 -9.53
C LYS A 68 11.00 -10.37 -9.17
N ILE A 69 9.87 -10.61 -9.82
CA ILE A 69 8.61 -9.90 -9.57
C ILE A 69 7.53 -10.95 -9.32
N ASN A 70 6.82 -10.81 -8.20
CA ASN A 70 5.65 -11.59 -7.84
C ASN A 70 4.35 -10.86 -8.21
N TYR A 71 4.32 -9.52 -8.10
CA TYR A 71 3.17 -8.68 -8.45
C TYR A 71 3.64 -7.33 -9.00
N ILE A 72 2.90 -6.78 -9.95
CA ILE A 72 2.97 -5.35 -10.27
C ILE A 72 1.82 -4.65 -9.56
N THR A 73 2.11 -3.70 -8.69
CA THR A 73 1.11 -3.08 -7.82
C THR A 73 0.96 -1.60 -8.14
N ILE A 74 -0.24 -1.18 -8.51
CA ILE A 74 -0.59 0.23 -8.65
C ILE A 74 -0.95 0.77 -7.26
N SER A 75 -0.06 1.60 -6.73
CA SER A 75 -0.11 2.20 -5.40
C SER A 75 1.02 3.22 -5.28
N GLY A 76 1.06 3.99 -4.20
CA GLY A 76 2.17 4.91 -3.96
C GLY A 76 1.65 6.18 -3.33
N SER A 77 1.89 7.32 -3.99
CA SER A 77 1.66 8.66 -3.47
C SER A 77 0.18 9.07 -3.50
N GLY A 78 -0.79 8.17 -3.53
CA GLY A 78 -2.18 8.58 -3.56
C GLY A 78 -3.16 7.43 -3.62
N GLU A 79 -4.45 7.79 -3.66
CA GLU A 79 -5.53 6.84 -3.88
C GLU A 79 -5.65 6.53 -5.38
N PRO A 80 -5.29 5.32 -5.86
CA PRO A 80 -5.20 5.03 -7.29
C PRO A 80 -6.51 5.27 -8.06
N THR A 81 -7.67 5.08 -7.42
CA THR A 81 -8.98 5.30 -8.07
C THR A 81 -9.27 6.77 -8.41
N LEU A 82 -8.48 7.71 -7.88
CA LEU A 82 -8.50 9.12 -8.30
C LEU A 82 -7.84 9.37 -9.66
N LEU A 83 -7.16 8.38 -10.26
CA LEU A 83 -6.72 8.48 -11.65
C LEU A 83 -7.92 8.28 -12.58
N LYS A 84 -8.20 9.27 -13.45
CA LYS A 84 -9.40 9.30 -14.32
C LYS A 84 -9.48 8.09 -15.26
N ASN A 85 -8.34 7.68 -15.83
CA ASN A 85 -8.22 6.60 -16.81
C ASN A 85 -7.36 5.46 -16.25
N LEU A 86 -7.69 4.97 -15.05
CA LEU A 86 -6.90 3.93 -14.37
C LEU A 86 -6.82 2.63 -15.19
N ASP A 87 -7.90 2.31 -15.89
CA ASP A 87 -7.99 1.18 -16.81
C ASP A 87 -6.94 1.23 -17.94
N LYS A 88 -6.66 2.43 -18.49
CA LYS A 88 -5.62 2.60 -19.51
C LYS A 88 -4.24 2.26 -18.95
N LEU A 89 -3.96 2.66 -17.70
CA LEU A 89 -2.72 2.30 -17.01
C LEU A 89 -2.64 0.79 -16.78
N ILE A 90 -3.69 0.17 -16.26
CA ILE A 90 -3.74 -1.29 -16.03
C ILE A 90 -3.49 -2.06 -17.33
N ARG A 91 -4.17 -1.70 -18.42
CA ARG A 91 -3.99 -2.31 -19.74
C ARG A 91 -2.56 -2.14 -20.27
N LEU A 92 -2.00 -0.94 -20.15
CA LEU A 92 -0.62 -0.68 -20.54
C LEU A 92 0.34 -1.61 -19.79
N VAL A 93 0.25 -1.63 -18.44
CA VAL A 93 1.11 -2.49 -17.62
C VAL A 93 1.00 -3.96 -18.04
N GLY A 94 -0.24 -4.45 -18.24
CA GLY A 94 -0.50 -5.81 -18.68
C GLY A 94 0.19 -6.12 -20.02
N LYS A 95 -0.02 -5.27 -21.03
CA LYS A 95 0.54 -5.44 -22.37
C LYS A 95 2.07 -5.37 -22.37
N THR A 96 2.66 -4.35 -21.73
CA THR A 96 4.12 -4.18 -21.65
C THR A 96 4.79 -5.38 -20.99
N CYS A 97 4.12 -5.99 -20.01
CA CYS A 97 4.61 -7.17 -19.30
C CYS A 97 4.22 -8.50 -19.96
N LYS A 98 3.58 -8.47 -21.13
CA LYS A 98 3.03 -9.65 -21.82
C LYS A 98 2.16 -10.52 -20.89
N HIS A 99 1.44 -9.88 -19.97
CA HIS A 99 0.59 -10.51 -18.94
C HIS A 99 1.32 -11.55 -18.05
N LYS A 100 2.65 -11.49 -17.96
CA LYS A 100 3.47 -12.44 -17.20
C LYS A 100 3.30 -12.31 -15.68
N TYR A 101 2.95 -11.13 -15.19
CA TYR A 101 2.87 -10.83 -13.76
C TYR A 101 1.45 -10.41 -13.39
N PRO A 102 0.92 -10.90 -12.25
CA PRO A 102 -0.39 -10.46 -11.79
C PRO A 102 -0.36 -8.97 -11.38
N ILE A 103 -1.40 -8.25 -11.78
CA ILE A 103 -1.59 -6.83 -11.47
C ILE A 103 -2.44 -6.70 -10.21
N CYS A 104 -1.95 -5.93 -9.25
CA CYS A 104 -2.63 -5.59 -8.01
C CYS A 104 -2.96 -4.10 -7.95
N VAL A 105 -4.14 -3.73 -7.44
CA VAL A 105 -4.44 -2.34 -7.03
C VAL A 105 -4.70 -2.31 -5.53
N ILE A 106 -4.02 -1.43 -4.81
CA ILE A 106 -4.33 -1.13 -3.40
C ILE A 106 -5.15 0.14 -3.37
N THR A 107 -6.34 0.09 -2.77
CA THR A 107 -7.28 1.22 -2.75
C THR A 107 -7.86 1.41 -1.35
N ASN A 108 -8.10 2.65 -0.96
CA ASN A 108 -8.81 3.01 0.25
C ASN A 108 -10.35 2.82 0.13
N SER A 109 -10.82 2.28 -1.00
CA SER A 109 -12.23 1.94 -1.27
C SER A 109 -13.18 3.13 -1.43
N SER A 110 -12.70 4.36 -1.22
CA SER A 110 -13.55 5.57 -1.13
C SER A 110 -14.41 5.84 -2.36
N LEU A 111 -13.98 5.42 -3.54
CA LEU A 111 -14.69 5.66 -4.81
C LEU A 111 -15.36 4.42 -5.39
N LEU A 112 -15.31 3.26 -4.72
CA LEU A 112 -15.90 2.02 -5.24
C LEU A 112 -17.43 2.07 -5.31
N TYR A 113 -18.09 3.04 -4.68
CA TYR A 113 -19.52 3.29 -4.87
C TYR A 113 -19.87 3.68 -6.31
N ARG A 114 -18.90 4.18 -7.09
CA ARG A 114 -19.10 4.57 -8.48
C ARG A 114 -18.87 3.40 -9.44
N LYS A 115 -19.85 3.13 -10.31
CA LYS A 115 -19.78 2.04 -11.31
C LYS A 115 -18.63 2.21 -12.31
N ASP A 116 -18.32 3.44 -12.71
CA ASP A 116 -17.21 3.73 -13.62
C ASP A 116 -15.85 3.33 -13.02
N VAL A 117 -15.65 3.60 -11.72
CA VAL A 117 -14.41 3.21 -11.01
C VAL A 117 -14.29 1.69 -10.91
N ARG A 118 -15.37 1.00 -10.54
CA ARG A 118 -15.40 -0.47 -10.47
C ARG A 118 -15.08 -1.11 -11.81
N ASN A 119 -15.67 -0.59 -12.89
CA ASN A 119 -15.40 -1.06 -14.25
C ASN A 119 -13.91 -0.95 -14.62
N GLN A 120 -13.24 0.12 -14.19
CA GLN A 120 -11.82 0.32 -14.51
C GLN A 120 -10.87 -0.64 -13.78
N LEU A 121 -11.33 -1.33 -12.73
CA LEU A 121 -10.54 -2.31 -11.99
C LEU A 121 -10.72 -3.74 -12.50
N LYS A 122 -11.62 -3.99 -13.46
CA LYS A 122 -11.99 -5.36 -13.89
C LYS A 122 -10.84 -6.19 -14.44
N GLU A 123 -9.85 -5.55 -15.05
CA GLU A 123 -8.70 -6.22 -15.68
C GLU A 123 -7.54 -6.50 -14.71
N THR A 124 -7.70 -6.20 -13.41
CA THR A 124 -6.69 -6.58 -12.40
C THR A 124 -6.87 -8.02 -11.94
N ASN A 125 -5.80 -8.63 -11.43
CA ASN A 125 -5.87 -9.97 -10.86
C ASN A 125 -6.22 -9.94 -9.36
N LEU A 126 -5.82 -8.87 -8.67
CA LEU A 126 -6.02 -8.67 -7.25
C LEU A 126 -6.38 -7.20 -6.95
N VAL A 127 -7.41 -6.99 -6.13
CA VAL A 127 -7.65 -5.69 -5.49
C VAL A 127 -7.55 -5.86 -3.98
N ILE A 128 -6.83 -4.95 -3.34
CA ILE A 128 -6.69 -4.86 -1.89
C ILE A 128 -7.41 -3.58 -1.43
N PRO A 129 -8.72 -3.65 -1.19
CA PRO A 129 -9.47 -2.55 -0.61
C PRO A 129 -9.24 -2.45 0.90
N SER A 130 -9.18 -1.25 1.45
CA SER A 130 -9.17 -1.02 2.90
C SER A 130 -10.58 -0.75 3.45
N LEU A 131 -10.88 -1.32 4.63
CA LEU A 131 -12.06 -1.02 5.46
C LEU A 131 -11.58 -0.92 6.92
N ASP A 132 -11.12 0.26 7.31
CA ASP A 132 -10.44 0.43 8.61
C ASP A 132 -11.38 0.87 9.74
N ALA A 133 -12.67 1.02 9.47
CA ALA A 133 -13.62 1.52 10.43
C ALA A 133 -14.83 0.59 10.61
N PRO A 134 -15.15 0.21 11.86
CA PRO A 134 -16.32 -0.60 12.17
C PRO A 134 -17.62 0.22 12.08
N ASN A 135 -17.57 1.54 12.26
CA ASN A 135 -18.72 2.44 12.24
C ASN A 135 -18.30 3.87 11.82
N GLN A 136 -19.29 4.73 11.58
CA GLN A 136 -19.08 6.06 11.00
C GLN A 136 -18.25 7.00 11.90
N GLU A 137 -18.41 6.90 13.21
CA GLU A 137 -17.62 7.68 14.17
C GLU A 137 -16.14 7.34 14.08
N ILE A 138 -15.80 6.05 14.12
CA ILE A 138 -14.43 5.59 13.96
C ILE A 138 -13.89 5.93 12.56
N PHE A 139 -14.72 5.88 11.52
CA PHE A 139 -14.32 6.27 10.15
C PHE A 139 -13.86 7.73 10.08
N GLN A 140 -14.58 8.64 10.75
CA GLN A 140 -14.18 10.04 10.84
C GLN A 140 -12.88 10.22 11.63
N LYS A 141 -12.68 9.44 12.71
CA LYS A 141 -11.46 9.50 13.53
C LYS A 141 -10.23 8.96 12.80
N ILE A 142 -10.33 7.77 12.19
CA ILE A 142 -9.20 7.02 11.64
C ILE A 142 -8.85 7.43 10.21
N ASN A 143 -9.83 7.50 9.30
CA ASN A 143 -9.61 7.78 7.88
C ASN A 143 -9.76 9.26 7.55
N ARG A 144 -10.52 10.02 8.36
CA ARG A 144 -10.78 11.46 8.17
C ARG A 144 -11.15 11.75 6.71
N PRO A 145 -12.25 11.17 6.20
CA PRO A 145 -12.59 11.19 4.79
C PRO A 145 -12.90 12.61 4.27
N HIS A 146 -12.93 12.76 2.94
CA HIS A 146 -13.60 13.87 2.29
C HIS A 146 -15.07 13.92 2.73
N SER A 147 -15.63 15.12 2.93
CA SER A 147 -16.98 15.31 3.51
C SER A 147 -18.09 14.51 2.80
N LEU A 148 -18.01 14.39 1.48
CA LEU A 148 -18.97 13.64 0.66
C LEU A 148 -18.84 12.09 0.72
N ILE A 149 -17.82 11.55 1.40
CA ILE A 149 -17.58 10.11 1.54
C ILE A 149 -17.99 9.65 2.94
N THR A 150 -18.98 8.77 3.00
CA THR A 150 -19.45 8.11 4.22
C THR A 150 -18.97 6.65 4.25
N LEU A 151 -18.97 6.05 5.45
CA LEU A 151 -18.68 4.62 5.60
C LEU A 151 -19.70 3.76 4.85
N ASP A 152 -20.96 4.17 4.83
CA ASP A 152 -22.01 3.47 4.08
C ASP A 152 -21.69 3.41 2.57
N LYS A 153 -21.25 4.53 1.97
CA LYS A 153 -20.80 4.54 0.57
C LYS A 153 -19.64 3.58 0.33
N VAL A 154 -18.68 3.52 1.25
CA VAL A 154 -17.55 2.59 1.16
C VAL A 154 -18.03 1.13 1.21
N VAL A 155 -18.86 0.78 2.20
CA VAL A 155 -19.36 -0.59 2.36
C VAL A 155 -20.24 -1.01 1.18
N LYS A 156 -21.16 -0.16 0.73
CA LYS A 156 -21.98 -0.40 -0.47
C LYS A 156 -21.11 -0.58 -1.70
N GLY A 157 -20.11 0.28 -1.89
CA GLY A 157 -19.16 0.17 -3.00
C GLY A 157 -18.41 -1.16 -3.00
N LEU A 158 -17.99 -1.65 -1.83
CA LEU A 158 -17.32 -2.94 -1.69
C LEU A 158 -18.25 -4.13 -2.01
N ILE A 159 -19.50 -4.08 -1.56
CA ILE A 159 -20.51 -5.10 -1.84
C ILE A 159 -20.77 -5.18 -3.36
N GLU A 160 -21.03 -4.04 -4.01
CA GLU A 160 -21.25 -4.00 -5.46
C GLU A 160 -20.00 -4.42 -6.23
N PHE A 161 -18.81 -4.02 -5.76
CA PHE A 161 -17.56 -4.44 -6.38
C PHE A 161 -17.35 -5.96 -6.32
N ARG A 162 -17.69 -6.63 -5.21
CA ARG A 162 -17.61 -8.09 -5.13
C ARG A 162 -18.50 -8.77 -6.17
N LYS A 163 -19.73 -8.27 -6.42
CA LYS A 163 -20.66 -8.84 -7.40
C LYS A 163 -20.10 -8.78 -8.83
N GLU A 164 -19.45 -7.67 -9.16
CA GLU A 164 -18.99 -7.38 -10.53
C GLU A 164 -17.56 -7.88 -10.82
N TYR A 165 -16.68 -7.91 -9.81
CA TYR A 165 -15.27 -8.21 -9.98
C TYR A 165 -14.98 -9.71 -9.91
N LYS A 166 -14.25 -10.22 -10.91
CA LYS A 166 -13.92 -11.66 -11.05
C LYS A 166 -12.56 -12.04 -10.47
N GLY A 167 -11.69 -11.06 -10.22
CA GLY A 167 -10.40 -11.31 -9.56
C GLY A 167 -10.54 -11.53 -8.04
N LYS A 168 -9.38 -11.57 -7.38
CA LYS A 168 -9.29 -11.78 -5.93
C LYS A 168 -9.46 -10.47 -5.17
N ILE A 169 -10.22 -10.49 -4.08
CA ILE A 169 -10.37 -9.37 -3.14
C ILE A 169 -9.73 -9.76 -1.82
N TRP A 170 -8.66 -9.07 -1.44
CA TRP A 170 -8.06 -9.20 -0.10
C TRP A 170 -8.38 -7.93 0.69
N LEU A 171 -9.42 -7.99 1.50
CA LEU A 171 -9.85 -6.84 2.31
C LEU A 171 -8.84 -6.57 3.42
N GLU A 172 -8.29 -5.37 3.44
CA GLU A 172 -7.39 -4.89 4.49
C GLU A 172 -8.17 -4.20 5.61
N ILE A 173 -7.78 -4.48 6.84
CA ILE A 173 -8.15 -3.71 8.04
C ILE A 173 -6.85 -3.22 8.67
N MET A 174 -6.60 -1.92 8.61
CA MET A 174 -5.52 -1.29 9.36
C MET A 174 -5.94 -1.13 10.83
N LEU A 175 -5.42 -2.00 11.70
CA LEU A 175 -5.70 -1.97 13.14
C LEU A 175 -4.78 -0.96 13.83
N VAL A 176 -5.37 0.01 14.53
CA VAL A 176 -4.72 1.18 15.11
C VAL A 176 -5.04 1.28 16.59
N LYS A 177 -3.99 1.33 17.41
CA LYS A 177 -4.05 1.37 18.87
C LYS A 177 -4.91 2.52 19.37
N GLY A 178 -5.88 2.20 20.23
CA GLY A 178 -6.75 3.17 20.90
C GLY A 178 -7.77 3.84 19.98
N ILE A 179 -7.98 3.36 18.75
CA ILE A 179 -8.95 3.93 17.81
C ILE A 179 -9.96 2.88 17.37
N ASN A 180 -9.53 1.81 16.70
CA ASN A 180 -10.41 0.79 16.14
C ASN A 180 -10.09 -0.63 16.66
N ASP A 181 -9.38 -0.73 17.79
CA ASP A 181 -8.79 -1.95 18.31
C ASP A 181 -9.50 -2.52 19.55
N LYS A 182 -10.74 -2.06 19.82
CA LYS A 182 -11.60 -2.65 20.85
C LYS A 182 -12.28 -3.92 20.36
N GLU A 183 -12.54 -4.86 21.25
CA GLU A 183 -13.14 -6.16 20.91
C GLU A 183 -14.50 -6.03 20.21
N GLU A 184 -15.37 -5.13 20.68
CA GLU A 184 -16.70 -4.92 20.09
C GLU A 184 -16.63 -4.52 18.60
N PHE A 185 -15.55 -3.84 18.21
CA PHE A 185 -15.32 -3.44 16.83
C PHE A 185 -15.00 -4.63 15.93
N ALA A 186 -14.32 -5.66 16.44
CA ALA A 186 -14.07 -6.89 15.68
C ALA A 186 -15.38 -7.57 15.26
N TYR A 187 -16.40 -7.60 16.12
CA TYR A 187 -17.73 -8.12 15.78
C TYR A 187 -18.45 -7.24 14.75
N GLN A 188 -18.32 -5.92 14.85
CA GLN A 188 -18.88 -4.98 13.86
C GLN A 188 -18.22 -5.13 12.48
N PHE A 189 -16.90 -5.33 12.44
CA PHE A 189 -16.18 -5.68 11.22
C PHE A 189 -16.69 -7.00 10.66
N LYS A 190 -16.80 -8.05 11.47
CA LYS A 190 -17.29 -9.37 11.05
C LYS A 190 -18.64 -9.28 10.33
N LYS A 191 -19.59 -8.51 10.87
CA LYS A 191 -20.91 -8.27 10.22
C LYS A 191 -20.79 -7.62 8.83
N LYS A 192 -19.87 -6.67 8.65
CA LYS A 192 -19.63 -6.01 7.35
C LYS A 192 -18.91 -6.92 6.36
N ILE A 193 -17.87 -7.62 6.84
CA ILE A 193 -17.08 -8.57 6.04
C ILE A 193 -17.97 -9.67 5.49
N TYR A 194 -18.90 -10.19 6.28
CA TYR A 194 -19.87 -11.19 5.83
C TYR A 194 -20.66 -10.71 4.60
N LYS A 195 -21.12 -9.45 4.60
CA LYS A 195 -21.84 -8.86 3.46
C LYS A 195 -20.94 -8.60 2.25
N ILE A 196 -19.69 -8.19 2.48
CA ILE A 196 -18.71 -7.91 1.42
C ILE A 196 -18.19 -9.20 0.76
N ASN A 197 -18.10 -10.28 1.54
CA ASN A 197 -17.62 -11.60 1.12
C ASN A 197 -16.28 -11.59 0.34
N PRO A 198 -15.18 -11.05 0.92
CA PRO A 198 -13.87 -11.05 0.26
C PRO A 198 -13.22 -12.44 0.26
N ASP A 199 -12.31 -12.71 -0.69
CA ASP A 199 -11.54 -13.97 -0.72
C ASP A 199 -10.62 -14.12 0.51
N ARG A 200 -10.20 -13.00 1.10
CA ARG A 200 -9.30 -12.97 2.26
C ARG A 200 -9.48 -11.68 3.06
N VAL A 201 -9.27 -11.76 4.36
CA VAL A 201 -9.14 -10.59 5.25
C VAL A 201 -7.70 -10.49 5.75
N GLN A 202 -7.14 -9.28 5.74
CA GLN A 202 -5.79 -8.98 6.18
C GLN A 202 -5.84 -7.96 7.31
N ILE A 203 -5.47 -8.38 8.53
CA ILE A 203 -5.15 -7.44 9.60
C ILE A 203 -3.74 -6.91 9.32
N ASN A 204 -3.64 -5.62 9.07
CA ASN A 204 -2.38 -4.90 8.96
C ASN A 204 -2.25 -3.94 10.14
N THR A 205 -1.03 -3.52 10.44
CA THR A 205 -0.75 -2.60 11.56
C THR A 205 0.25 -1.52 11.14
N PRO A 206 0.25 -0.35 11.81
CA PRO A 206 1.18 0.73 11.54
C PRO A 206 2.56 0.44 12.14
N ILE A 207 3.15 -0.71 11.79
CA ILE A 207 4.44 -1.19 12.30
C ILE A 207 5.67 -0.50 11.68
N ARG A 208 5.46 0.27 10.61
CA ARG A 208 6.51 1.15 10.06
C ARG A 208 6.37 2.52 10.69
N ALA A 209 7.51 3.17 10.95
CA ALA A 209 7.55 4.54 11.45
C ALA A 209 6.63 5.47 10.64
N ILE A 210 5.89 6.33 11.33
CA ILE A 210 5.08 7.39 10.73
C ILE A 210 5.84 8.69 11.00
N PRO A 211 6.54 9.27 10.00
CA PRO A 211 7.61 10.25 10.26
C PRO A 211 7.21 11.51 11.04
N TYR A 212 5.92 11.85 11.00
CA TYR A 212 5.33 13.05 11.58
C TYR A 212 4.55 12.78 12.88
N LEU A 213 4.56 11.55 13.38
CA LEU A 213 3.87 11.17 14.60
C LEU A 213 4.89 10.71 15.67
N ARG A 214 4.74 11.21 16.90
CA ARG A 214 5.61 10.84 18.02
C ARG A 214 5.14 9.60 18.79
N LYS A 215 3.85 9.26 18.69
CA LYS A 215 3.22 8.17 19.45
C LYS A 215 3.04 6.94 18.56
N SER A 216 3.49 5.78 19.05
CA SER A 216 3.22 4.49 18.40
C SER A 216 1.72 4.23 18.32
N LEU A 217 1.28 3.83 17.13
CA LEU A 217 -0.10 3.44 16.82
C LEU A 217 -0.26 1.91 16.79
N LEU A 218 0.76 1.15 17.19
CA LEU A 218 0.79 -0.30 17.07
C LEU A 218 -0.09 -0.96 18.15
N PRO A 219 -1.14 -1.72 17.79
CA PRO A 219 -1.91 -2.50 18.77
C PRO A 219 -1.06 -3.60 19.40
N SER A 220 -1.41 -4.03 20.61
CA SER A 220 -0.69 -5.12 21.28
C SER A 220 -0.89 -6.46 20.54
N PRO A 221 0.08 -7.39 20.62
CA PRO A 221 -0.07 -8.73 20.02
C PRO A 221 -1.34 -9.46 20.49
N LYS A 222 -1.73 -9.30 21.76
CA LYS A 222 -2.97 -9.86 22.33
C LYS A 222 -4.21 -9.37 21.59
N VAL A 223 -4.30 -8.06 21.33
CA VAL A 223 -5.42 -7.44 20.60
C VAL A 223 -5.46 -7.91 19.15
N ILE A 224 -4.31 -7.97 18.47
CA ILE A 224 -4.22 -8.47 17.09
C ILE A 224 -4.70 -9.92 17.00
N TYR A 225 -4.27 -10.78 17.93
CA TYR A 225 -4.68 -12.19 17.98
C TYR A 225 -6.18 -12.34 18.25
N GLN A 226 -6.73 -11.53 19.15
CA GLN A 226 -8.15 -11.51 19.46
C GLN A 226 -8.99 -11.13 18.22
N PHE A 227 -8.60 -10.08 17.51
CA PHE A 227 -9.23 -9.70 16.25
C PHE A 227 -9.18 -10.84 15.23
N LYS A 228 -8.01 -11.46 15.04
CA LYS A 228 -7.87 -12.62 14.14
C LYS A 228 -8.84 -13.74 14.51
N LYS A 229 -8.96 -14.08 15.80
CA LYS A 229 -9.87 -15.13 16.29
C LYS A 229 -11.33 -14.81 15.97
N ILE A 230 -11.77 -13.57 16.22
CA ILE A 230 -13.17 -13.14 16.00
C ILE A 230 -13.51 -13.11 14.50
N LEU A 231 -12.61 -12.57 13.67
CA LEU A 231 -12.80 -12.44 12.22
C LEU A 231 -12.75 -13.80 11.49
N GLY A 232 -12.15 -14.82 12.10
CA GLY A 232 -12.25 -16.21 11.66
C GLY A 232 -11.16 -16.66 10.68
N ARG A 233 -11.33 -17.85 10.11
CA ARG A 233 -10.28 -18.58 9.37
C ARG A 233 -9.75 -17.86 8.12
N ASN A 234 -10.58 -17.05 7.47
CA ASN A 234 -10.19 -16.27 6.28
C ASN A 234 -9.35 -15.03 6.62
N CYS A 235 -9.09 -14.78 7.91
CA CYS A 235 -8.31 -13.66 8.40
C CYS A 235 -6.85 -14.05 8.67
N GLN A 236 -5.93 -13.30 8.06
CA GLN A 236 -4.49 -13.41 8.31
C GLN A 236 -3.93 -12.10 8.88
N VAL A 237 -2.91 -12.21 9.73
CA VAL A 237 -2.14 -11.06 10.22
C VAL A 237 -0.95 -10.86 9.29
N VAL A 238 -0.78 -9.64 8.79
CA VAL A 238 0.32 -9.27 7.90
C VAL A 238 1.57 -8.97 8.73
N ASN A 239 2.49 -9.94 8.78
CA ASN A 239 3.73 -9.84 9.55
C ASN A 239 4.98 -9.87 8.64
N PHE A 240 6.12 -9.48 9.21
CA PHE A 240 7.42 -9.66 8.56
C PHE A 240 7.74 -11.15 8.44
N ARG A 241 7.97 -11.61 7.21
CA ARG A 241 8.58 -12.93 6.97
C ARG A 241 10.09 -12.74 6.87
N LYS A 242 10.87 -13.57 7.55
CA LYS A 242 12.33 -13.64 7.37
C LYS A 242 12.61 -14.15 5.96
N VAL A 243 13.41 -13.43 5.18
CA VAL A 243 13.84 -13.86 3.83
C VAL A 243 15.35 -13.77 3.75
N LYS A 244 15.97 -14.85 3.26
CA LYS A 244 17.39 -14.90 2.92
C LYS A 244 17.61 -14.18 1.58
N VAL A 245 18.55 -13.24 1.53
CA VAL A 245 18.99 -12.57 0.30
C VAL A 245 19.63 -13.63 -0.61
N ARG A 246 19.17 -13.74 -1.87
CA ARG A 246 19.62 -14.80 -2.80
C ARG A 246 20.53 -14.31 -3.93
N LYS A 247 20.70 -13.00 -4.11
CA LYS A 247 21.62 -12.41 -5.10
C LYS A 247 22.21 -11.12 -4.53
N VAL A 248 23.52 -10.96 -4.66
CA VAL A 248 24.30 -9.86 -4.08
C VAL A 248 24.89 -9.05 -5.23
N LYS A 249 24.31 -7.89 -5.54
CA LYS A 249 24.98 -6.83 -6.29
C LYS A 249 25.84 -6.04 -5.31
N THR A 250 27.04 -5.66 -5.74
CA THR A 250 27.95 -4.78 -4.98
C THR A 250 27.71 -3.30 -5.26
N PHE A 251 27.14 -2.98 -6.44
CA PHE A 251 26.81 -1.61 -6.84
C PHE A 251 25.34 -1.25 -6.56
N ILE A 252 25.12 -0.02 -6.11
CA ILE A 252 23.81 0.51 -5.75
C ILE A 252 23.53 1.83 -6.46
N ASP A 253 22.41 1.88 -7.17
CA ASP A 253 21.89 3.15 -7.70
C ASP A 253 21.17 3.91 -6.58
N LYS A 254 21.77 5.02 -6.13
CA LYS A 254 21.21 5.91 -5.10
C LYS A 254 19.79 6.39 -5.45
N ASN A 255 19.48 6.56 -6.74
CA ASN A 255 18.16 7.00 -7.19
C ASN A 255 17.08 5.95 -6.95
N LEU A 256 17.41 4.66 -7.01
CA LEU A 256 16.46 3.58 -6.69
C LEU A 256 16.11 3.57 -5.20
N VAL A 257 17.12 3.76 -4.34
CA VAL A 257 16.94 3.86 -2.89
C VAL A 257 16.02 5.03 -2.57
N PHE A 258 16.34 6.22 -3.09
CA PHE A 258 15.57 7.43 -2.85
C PHE A 258 14.13 7.32 -3.39
N ALA A 259 13.95 6.79 -4.61
CA ALA A 259 12.63 6.57 -5.20
C ALA A 259 11.76 5.62 -4.37
N SER A 260 12.36 4.61 -3.74
CA SER A 260 11.66 3.68 -2.85
C SER A 260 11.28 4.35 -1.52
N LEU A 261 12.22 5.07 -0.89
CA LEU A 261 12.01 5.74 0.40
C LEU A 261 11.00 6.89 0.32
N LYS A 262 10.86 7.55 -0.84
CA LYS A 262 9.86 8.61 -1.05
C LYS A 262 8.43 8.12 -0.89
N ARG A 263 8.19 6.83 -1.08
CA ARG A 263 6.85 6.23 -1.08
C ARG A 263 6.55 5.46 0.20
N ARG A 264 7.58 5.02 0.92
CA ARG A 264 7.44 4.36 2.22
C ARG A 264 8.76 4.35 3.00
N PRO A 265 8.71 4.49 4.33
CA PRO A 265 9.85 4.21 5.20
C PRO A 265 10.30 2.75 5.08
N GLN A 266 11.62 2.49 5.04
CA GLN A 266 12.19 1.14 4.97
C GLN A 266 13.42 0.99 5.84
N SER A 267 13.66 -0.22 6.36
CA SER A 267 14.94 -0.53 7.01
C SER A 267 16.03 -0.85 5.98
N ILE A 268 17.28 -0.90 6.43
CA ILE A 268 18.44 -1.28 5.61
C ILE A 268 18.28 -2.71 5.08
N GLU A 269 17.79 -3.63 5.91
CA GLU A 269 17.54 -5.02 5.52
C GLU A 269 16.44 -5.12 4.48
N GLU A 270 15.37 -4.32 4.61
CA GLU A 270 14.30 -4.29 3.61
C GLU A 270 14.81 -3.76 2.27
N LEU A 271 15.68 -2.74 2.26
CA LEU A 271 16.31 -2.23 1.05
C LEU A 271 17.26 -3.25 0.43
N SER A 272 18.11 -3.89 1.23
CA SER A 272 19.03 -4.95 0.80
C SER A 272 18.28 -6.10 0.13
N ILE A 273 17.24 -6.63 0.78
CA ILE A 273 16.41 -7.71 0.22
C ILE A 273 15.75 -7.26 -1.07
N SER A 274 15.15 -6.06 -1.09
CA SER A 274 14.37 -5.54 -2.22
C SER A 274 15.24 -5.29 -3.46
N LEU A 275 16.41 -4.68 -3.26
CA LEU A 275 17.32 -4.30 -4.34
C LEU A 275 18.29 -5.43 -4.72
N GLY A 276 18.38 -6.49 -3.91
CA GLY A 276 19.34 -7.57 -4.10
C GLY A 276 20.78 -7.07 -3.97
N VAL A 277 21.03 -6.20 -3.00
CA VAL A 277 22.33 -5.56 -2.75
C VAL A 277 22.81 -5.96 -1.36
N GLU A 278 24.12 -6.11 -1.18
CA GLU A 278 24.71 -6.44 0.12
C GLU A 278 24.37 -5.38 1.18
N LEU A 279 24.18 -5.80 2.43
CA LEU A 279 23.90 -4.90 3.56
C LEU A 279 24.96 -3.80 3.66
N GLY A 280 26.25 -4.15 3.59
CA GLY A 280 27.34 -3.17 3.68
C GLY A 280 27.31 -2.10 2.56
N ALA A 281 26.88 -2.47 1.35
CA ALA A 281 26.72 -1.51 0.25
C ALA A 281 25.51 -0.59 0.44
N ILE A 282 24.38 -1.12 0.94
CA ILE A 282 23.24 -0.27 1.36
C ILE A 282 23.67 0.68 2.47
N GLU A 283 24.37 0.19 3.50
CA GLU A 283 24.83 1.00 4.64
C GLU A 283 25.72 2.17 4.19
N LYS A 284 26.71 1.92 3.32
CA LYS A 284 27.57 2.96 2.75
C LYS A 284 26.75 4.01 1.99
N CYS A 285 25.79 3.58 1.16
CA CYS A 285 24.90 4.49 0.45
C CYS A 285 24.05 5.33 1.40
N VAL A 286 23.46 4.70 2.42
CA VAL A 286 22.61 5.35 3.41
C VAL A 286 23.39 6.36 4.23
N ARG A 287 24.60 6.02 4.69
CA ARG A 287 25.50 6.96 5.40
C ARG A 287 25.81 8.19 4.56
N SER A 288 26.11 8.01 3.26
CA SER A 288 26.30 9.14 2.34
C SER A 288 25.04 10.01 2.23
N LEU A 289 23.85 9.41 2.09
CA LEU A 289 22.60 10.17 1.97
C LEU A 289 22.18 10.87 3.27
N ILE A 290 22.54 10.33 4.44
CA ILE A 290 22.36 11.00 5.74
C ILE A 290 23.33 12.17 5.88
N LYS A 291 24.59 12.00 5.47
CA LYS A 291 25.60 13.08 5.46
C LYS A 291 25.18 14.23 4.54
N ASP A 292 24.59 13.92 3.40
CA ASP A 292 24.03 14.90 2.46
C ASP A 292 22.69 15.50 2.93
N GLU A 293 22.25 15.21 4.17
CA GLU A 293 20.97 15.63 4.75
C GLU A 293 19.71 15.22 3.98
N LYS A 294 19.81 14.22 3.09
CA LYS A 294 18.66 13.75 2.29
C LYS A 294 17.78 12.76 3.05
N LEU A 295 18.34 12.09 4.05
CA LEU A 295 17.67 11.09 4.87
C LEU A 295 17.87 11.36 6.36
N ARG A 296 16.95 10.83 7.18
CA ARG A 296 17.14 10.67 8.62
C ARG A 296 16.67 9.29 9.07
N GLU A 297 17.18 8.84 10.22
CA GLU A 297 16.73 7.61 10.87
C GLU A 297 15.60 7.90 11.86
N VAL A 298 14.62 7.00 11.91
CA VAL A 298 13.54 7.01 12.91
C VAL A 298 13.41 5.60 13.49
N VAL A 299 13.23 5.50 14.80
CA VAL A 299 13.06 4.22 15.50
C VAL A 299 11.58 3.99 15.77
N GLU A 300 11.08 2.80 15.42
CA GLU A 300 9.74 2.31 15.76
C GLU A 300 9.89 0.86 16.23
N GLU A 301 9.47 0.56 17.47
CA GLU A 301 9.47 -0.80 18.06
C GLU A 301 10.84 -1.51 17.93
N ASN A 302 11.91 -0.82 18.35
CA ASN A 302 13.30 -1.29 18.29
C ASN A 302 13.84 -1.56 16.88
N ARG A 303 13.16 -1.08 15.84
CA ARG A 303 13.64 -1.14 14.45
C ARG A 303 13.93 0.24 13.90
N ARG A 304 15.05 0.36 13.19
CA ARG A 304 15.44 1.58 12.50
C ARG A 304 14.84 1.62 11.10
N TYR A 305 14.20 2.73 10.78
CA TYR A 305 13.65 3.02 9.46
C TYR A 305 14.30 4.29 8.91
N LEU A 306 14.54 4.28 7.62
CA LEU A 306 15.01 5.43 6.87
C LEU A 306 13.81 6.20 6.32
N VAL A 307 13.84 7.51 6.50
CA VAL A 307 12.82 8.43 6.00
C VAL A 307 13.50 9.60 5.29
N ILE A 308 12.86 10.14 4.26
CA ILE A 308 13.32 11.35 3.59
C ILE A 308 13.12 12.54 4.53
N LYS A 309 14.10 13.46 4.58
CA LYS A 309 13.97 14.75 5.27
C LYS A 309 13.08 15.71 4.48
#